data_AF-A0A940L3W7-F1
#
_entry.id   AF-A0A940L3W7-F1
#
_cell.length_a   1.000
_cell.length_b   1.000
_cell.length_c   1.000
_cell.angle_alpha   90.00
_cell.angle_beta   90.00
_cell.angle_gamma   90.00
#
_symmetry.space_group_name_H-M   'P 1'
#
loop_
_entity.id
_entity.type
_entity.pdbx_description
1 polymer ?
#
loop_
_entity_poly.entity_id
_entity_poly.type
_entity_poly.pdbx_seq_one_letter_code
_entity_poly.pdbx_strand_id
1 'polypeptide(L)'
;MSQIDQFLSALKRSLKAKNILYRDLAKALNLSESSVKRILSSKSLSLERLEEICRVADLSFAEVVKTANLEDTNQVFMLTEDQ
;
A
#
# COMPACT_ATOMS: atom_id res chain seq x y z
N MET A 1 6.69 6.61 -14.56
CA MET A 1 5.67 6.68 -13.47
C MET A 1 6.41 7.07 -12.21
N SER A 2 5.86 7.94 -11.34
CA SER A 2 6.54 8.25 -10.07
C SER A 2 6.47 7.06 -9.11
N GLN A 3 7.40 6.95 -8.16
CA GLN A 3 7.32 5.92 -7.11
C GLN A 3 6.02 6.02 -6.31
N ILE A 4 5.50 7.24 -6.11
CA ILE A 4 4.20 7.50 -5.48
C ILE A 4 3.06 6.84 -6.27
N ASP A 5 3.04 7.01 -7.60
CA ASP A 5 2.01 6.41 -8.45
C ASP A 5 2.08 4.86 -8.43
N GLN A 6 3.29 4.30 -8.40
CA GLN A 6 3.53 2.86 -8.31
C GLN A 6 3.04 2.31 -6.96
N PHE A 7 3.40 2.97 -5.86
CA PHE A 7 2.97 2.61 -4.52
C PHE A 7 1.44 2.67 -4.38
N LEU A 8 0.79 3.75 -4.80
CA LEU A 8 -0.66 3.87 -4.76
C LEU A 8 -1.36 2.81 -5.62
N SER A 9 -0.78 2.46 -6.76
CA SER A 9 -1.29 1.39 -7.62
C SER A 9 -1.16 0.02 -6.95
N ALA A 10 -0.03 -0.24 -6.28
CA ALA A 10 0.17 -1.46 -5.49
C ALA A 10 -0.79 -1.54 -4.32
N LEU A 11 -0.96 -0.46 -3.55
CA LEU A 11 -1.92 -0.39 -2.45
C LEU A 11 -3.33 -0.78 -2.90
N LYS A 12 -3.82 -0.21 -4.02
CA LYS A 12 -5.13 -0.56 -4.60
C LYS A 12 -5.23 -2.04 -4.98
N ARG A 13 -4.16 -2.62 -5.55
CA ARG A 13 -4.12 -4.05 -5.88
C ARG A 13 -4.17 -4.91 -4.63
N SER A 14 -3.42 -4.57 -3.59
CA SER A 14 -3.40 -5.30 -2.32
C SER A 14 -4.76 -5.26 -1.62
N LEU A 15 -5.41 -4.08 -1.59
CA LEU A 15 -6.79 -3.95 -1.09
C LEU A 15 -7.76 -4.88 -1.83
N LYS A 16 -7.69 -4.88 -3.17
CA LYS A 16 -8.52 -5.76 -4.01
C LYS A 16 -8.25 -7.25 -3.75
N ALA A 17 -6.98 -7.64 -3.61
CA ALA A 17 -6.58 -9.03 -3.34
C ALA A 17 -7.10 -9.52 -1.98
N LYS A 18 -7.24 -8.61 -1.01
CA LYS A 18 -7.84 -8.88 0.31
C LYS A 18 -9.36 -8.75 0.34
N ASN A 19 -10.03 -8.58 -0.81
CA ASN A 19 -11.47 -8.34 -0.92
C ASN A 19 -11.98 -7.12 -0.15
N ILE A 20 -11.12 -6.12 0.07
CA ILE A 20 -11.49 -4.87 0.72
C ILE A 20 -11.98 -3.89 -0.34
N LEU A 21 -13.23 -3.48 -0.19
CA LEU A 21 -13.88 -2.55 -1.08
C LEU A 21 -13.85 -1.15 -0.47
N TYR A 22 -14.07 -0.13 -1.30
CA TYR A 22 -14.09 1.26 -0.82
C TYR A 22 -15.16 1.53 0.23
N ARG A 23 -16.26 0.77 0.23
CA ARG A 23 -17.31 0.84 1.25
C ARG A 23 -16.82 0.36 2.63
N ASP A 24 -15.87 -0.57 2.67
CA ASP A 24 -15.35 -1.12 3.92
C ASP A 24 -14.39 -0.11 4.54
N LEU A 25 -13.51 0.48 3.72
CA LEU A 25 -12.68 1.62 4.11
C LEU A 25 -13.53 2.82 4.54
N ALA A 26 -14.59 3.14 3.80
CA ALA A 26 -15.48 4.26 4.13
C ALA A 26 -16.08 4.10 5.53
N LYS A 27 -16.58 2.90 5.86
CA LYS A 27 -17.10 2.59 7.19
C LYS A 27 -16.02 2.68 8.27
N ALA A 28 -14.87 2.05 8.05
CA ALA A 28 -13.79 1.98 9.04
C ALA A 28 -13.14 3.36 9.30
N LEU A 29 -13.07 4.22 8.30
CA LEU A 29 -12.46 5.55 8.38
C LEU A 29 -13.48 6.65 8.72
N ASN A 30 -14.76 6.30 8.86
CA ASN A 30 -15.86 7.25 9.02
C ASN A 30 -15.91 8.33 7.91
N LEU A 31 -15.81 7.89 6.66
CA LEU A 31 -15.80 8.72 5.46
C LEU A 31 -16.87 8.26 4.46
N SER A 32 -17.18 9.10 3.46
CA SER A 32 -17.94 8.65 2.30
C SER A 32 -17.05 7.84 1.34
N GLU A 33 -17.65 6.93 0.56
CA GLU A 33 -16.92 6.20 -0.49
C GLU A 33 -16.26 7.15 -1.50
N SER A 34 -16.92 8.26 -1.82
CA SER A 34 -16.36 9.30 -2.70
C SER A 34 -15.11 9.94 -2.11
N SER A 35 -15.07 10.18 -0.80
CA SER A 35 -13.88 10.66 -0.11
C SER A 35 -12.75 9.63 -0.14
N VAL A 36 -13.05 8.34 0.11
CA VAL A 36 -12.04 7.26 0.00
C VAL A 36 -11.46 7.19 -1.41
N LYS A 37 -12.32 7.23 -2.43
CA LYS A 37 -11.88 7.26 -3.84
C LYS A 37 -10.97 8.45 -4.10
N ARG A 38 -11.35 9.65 -3.64
CA ARG A 38 -10.55 10.87 -3.78
C ARG A 38 -9.19 10.73 -3.13
N ILE A 39 -9.14 10.21 -1.90
CA ILE A 39 -7.91 9.97 -1.14
C ILE A 39 -6.98 9.01 -1.90
N LEU A 40 -7.50 7.86 -2.36
CA LEU A 40 -6.71 6.86 -3.09
C LEU A 40 -6.36 7.28 -4.52
N SER A 41 -7.09 8.23 -5.12
CA SER A 41 -6.74 8.81 -6.44
C SER A 41 -5.81 10.01 -6.34
N SER A 42 -5.75 10.66 -5.18
CA SER A 42 -4.88 11.81 -4.96
C SER A 42 -3.43 11.36 -4.84
N LYS A 43 -2.50 12.16 -5.38
CA LYS A 43 -1.06 11.98 -5.15
C LYS A 43 -0.59 12.57 -3.82
N SER A 44 -1.51 13.16 -3.03
CA SER A 44 -1.24 13.80 -1.74
C SER A 44 -1.98 13.11 -0.59
N LEU A 45 -1.70 11.82 -0.40
CA LEU A 45 -2.15 11.05 0.76
C LEU A 45 -1.23 11.34 1.96
N SER A 46 -1.80 11.68 3.12
CA SER A 46 -0.99 11.81 4.35
C SER A 46 -0.56 10.43 4.87
N LEU A 47 0.55 10.36 5.59
CA LEU A 47 1.05 9.08 6.13
C LEU A 47 0.11 8.49 7.17
N GLU A 48 -0.57 9.33 7.96
CA GLU A 48 -1.58 8.90 8.93
C GLU A 48 -2.76 8.22 8.23
N ARG A 49 -3.24 8.80 7.11
CA ARG A 49 -4.31 8.18 6.32
C ARG A 49 -3.87 6.89 5.65
N LEU A 50 -2.63 6.83 5.18
CA LEU A 50 -2.05 5.61 4.66
C LEU A 50 -2.01 4.51 5.72
N GLU A 51 -1.54 4.84 6.93
CA GLU A 51 -1.48 3.91 8.06
C GLU A 51 -2.87 3.41 8.47
N GLU A 52 -3.87 4.28 8.54
CA GLU A 52 -5.27 3.87 8.78
C GLU A 52 -5.78 2.88 7.73
N ILE A 53 -5.56 3.15 6.44
CA ILE A 53 -5.98 2.26 5.34
C ILE A 53 -5.29 0.90 5.44
N CYS A 54 -3.97 0.91 5.70
CA CYS A 54 -3.18 -0.29 5.90
C CYS A 54 -3.66 -1.12 7.09
N ARG A 55 -4.01 -0.48 8.22
CA ARG A 55 -4.61 -1.17 9.38
C ARG A 55 -5.92 -1.85 9.05
N VAL A 56 -6.84 -1.17 8.36
CA VAL A 56 -8.12 -1.77 7.94
C VAL A 56 -7.89 -2.99 7.05
N ALA A 57 -6.80 -2.96 6.28
CA ALA A 57 -6.43 -4.03 5.38
C ALA A 57 -5.53 -5.12 5.97
N ASP A 58 -5.13 -4.98 7.23
CA ASP A 58 -4.12 -5.86 7.84
C ASP A 58 -2.89 -5.97 6.92
N LEU A 59 -2.40 -4.82 6.45
CA LEU A 59 -1.27 -4.70 5.52
C LEU A 59 -0.16 -3.87 6.17
N SER A 60 1.07 -4.33 6.05
CA SER A 60 2.25 -3.53 6.35
C SER A 60 2.67 -2.68 5.14
N PHE A 61 3.42 -1.60 5.39
CA PHE A 61 3.99 -0.79 4.30
C PHE A 61 4.98 -1.60 3.46
N ALA A 62 5.75 -2.49 4.09
CA ALA A 62 6.70 -3.37 3.43
C ALA A 62 6.02 -4.26 2.38
N GLU A 63 4.86 -4.86 2.72
CA GLU A 63 4.09 -5.65 1.76
C GLU A 63 3.61 -4.83 0.55
N VAL A 64 3.25 -3.56 0.77
CA VAL A 64 2.85 -2.67 -0.33
C VAL A 64 4.05 -2.31 -1.20
N VAL A 65 5.21 -2.01 -0.61
CA VAL A 65 6.48 -1.76 -1.32
C VAL A 65 6.89 -2.96 -2.17
N LYS A 66 6.83 -4.17 -1.60
CA LYS A 66 7.06 -5.43 -2.31
C LYS A 66 6.10 -5.60 -3.49
N THR A 67 4.81 -5.35 -3.28
CA THR A 67 3.79 -5.40 -4.35
C THR A 67 3.99 -4.33 -5.42
N ALA A 68 4.68 -3.23 -5.08
CA ALA A 68 5.04 -2.16 -6.00
C ALA A 68 6.34 -2.43 -6.77
N ASN A 69 7.09 -3.50 -6.45
CA ASN A 69 8.46 -3.73 -6.91
C ASN A 69 9.35 -2.50 -6.67
N LEU A 70 9.16 -1.83 -5.52
CA LEU A 70 9.95 -0.69 -5.08
C LEU A 70 11.10 -1.09 -4.14
N GLU A 71 11.28 -2.40 -3.92
CA GLU A 71 12.39 -2.94 -3.17
C GLU A 71 13.67 -2.82 -4.00
N ASP A 72 14.66 -2.08 -3.50
CA ASP A 72 16.01 -2.12 -4.08
C ASP A 72 16.55 -3.53 -3.92
N THR A 73 16.67 -4.24 -5.05
CA THR A 73 17.15 -5.61 -5.07
C THR A 73 18.68 -5.61 -4.98
N ASN A 74 19.23 -4.97 -3.95
CA ASN A 74 20.62 -5.24 -3.58
C ASN A 74 20.61 -6.63 -2.93
N GLN A 75 20.66 -7.66 -3.79
CA GLN A 75 20.89 -9.04 -3.43
C GLN A 75 22.13 -9.04 -2.55
N VAL A 76 21.95 -9.08 -1.23
CA VAL A 76 23.02 -9.48 -0.33
C VAL A 76 23.29 -10.93 -0.72
N PHE A 77 24.25 -11.14 -1.61
CA PHE A 77 24.88 -12.43 -1.79
C PHE A 77 25.48 -12.74 -0.42
N MET A 78 24.74 -13.51 0.38
CA MET A 78 25.32 -14.19 1.52
C MET A 78 26.30 -15.18 0.91
N LEU A 79 27.56 -14.75 0.77
CA LEU A 79 28.69 -15.65 0.64
C LEU A 79 28.66 -16.44 1.94
N THR A 80 28.06 -17.62 1.92
CA THR A 80 28.41 -18.63 2.92
C THR A 80 29.91 -18.80 2.79
N GLU A 81 30.65 -18.27 3.78
CA GLU A 81 32.04 -18.60 3.99
C GLU A 81 32.11 -20.10 4.28
N ASP A 82 32.18 -20.87 3.21
CA ASP A 82 32.67 -22.23 3.23
C ASP A 82 34.12 -22.12 2.76
N GLN A 83 35.04 -21.81 3.70
CA GLN A 83 36.46 -22.20 3.72
C GLN A 83 37.00 -22.19 5.15
#